data_AF-A0A0H3W5W7-F1
#
_entry.id   AF-A0A0H3W5W7-F1
#
_cell.length_a   1.000
_cell.length_b   1.000
_cell.length_c   1.000
_cell.angle_alpha   90.00
_cell.angle_beta   90.00
_cell.angle_gamma   90.00
#
_symmetry.space_group_name_H-M   'P 1'
#
loop_
_entity.id
_entity.type
_entity.pdbx_description
1 polymer ?
#
loop_
_entity_poly.entity_id
_entity_poly.type
_entity_poly.pdbx_seq_one_letter_code
_entity_poly.pdbx_strand_id
1 'polypeptide(L)'
;IDSREDLSKLTFTTMCIKESLRLHSPVLALTRYYSQGINLPEGRTVPEETICLISIYGIHHNPDVWPNPKVYDPMRFDPDNQKQRNPYDFVPFSAGPRNCIGQNFAMAEIRVVLALTLRRFRLHPGSRAPSRLYMLTLRTERGLPLMLEPLSSLQN
;
A
#
# COMPACT_ATOMS: atom_id res chain seq x y z
N ILE A 1 -1.86 19.90 -12.30
CA ILE A 1 -1.45 18.53 -12.72
C ILE A 1 -2.15 18.38 -14.03
N ASP A 2 -1.42 18.76 -15.07
CA ASP A 2 -2.05 19.05 -16.35
C ASP A 2 -1.58 18.02 -17.40
N SER A 3 -0.64 17.14 -17.01
CA SER A 3 -0.08 16.06 -17.81
C SER A 3 0.25 14.82 -16.96
N ARG A 4 0.48 13.67 -17.62
CA ARG A 4 0.93 12.43 -16.97
C ARG A 4 2.35 12.58 -16.43
N GLU A 5 3.18 13.36 -17.10
CA GLU A 5 4.55 13.69 -16.73
C GLU A 5 4.62 14.48 -15.44
N ASP A 6 3.57 15.23 -15.07
CA ASP A 6 3.53 15.91 -13.78
C ASP A 6 3.33 14.94 -12.62
N LEU A 7 2.67 13.79 -12.85
CA LEU A 7 2.47 12.78 -11.81
C LEU A 7 3.77 12.08 -11.42
N SER A 8 4.74 11.95 -12.33
CA SER A 8 6.04 11.37 -12.01
C SER A 8 6.89 12.27 -11.12
N LYS A 9 6.65 13.58 -11.14
CA LYS A 9 7.34 14.58 -10.30
C LYS A 9 6.86 14.59 -8.84
N LEU A 10 5.74 13.92 -8.53
CA LEU A 10 5.19 13.83 -7.18
C LEU A 10 5.91 12.76 -6.34
N THR A 11 7.23 12.87 -6.23
CA THR A 11 8.10 11.87 -5.61
C THR A 11 7.73 11.62 -4.15
N PHE A 12 7.74 12.66 -3.31
CA PHE A 12 7.40 12.51 -1.89
C PHE A 12 5.96 12.03 -1.68
N THR A 13 5.00 12.55 -2.45
CA THR A 13 3.61 12.06 -2.42
C THR A 13 3.53 10.58 -2.77
N THR A 14 4.31 10.13 -3.77
CA THR A 14 4.38 8.71 -4.15
C THR A 14 4.98 7.87 -3.02
N MET A 15 6.00 8.36 -2.32
CA MET A 15 6.58 7.71 -1.15
C MET A 15 5.54 7.54 -0.04
N CYS A 16 4.78 8.59 0.27
CA CYS A 16 3.68 8.54 1.24
C CYS A 16 2.61 7.52 0.84
N ILE A 17 2.23 7.46 -0.44
CA ILE A 17 1.26 6.48 -0.94
C ILE A 17 1.79 5.06 -0.76
N LYS A 18 3.06 4.79 -1.10
CA LYS A 18 3.67 3.46 -0.94
C LYS A 18 3.75 3.04 0.52
N GLU A 19 4.10 3.94 1.42
CA GLU A 19 4.12 3.66 2.86
C GLU A 19 2.72 3.42 3.43
N SER A 20 1.73 4.18 2.98
CA SER A 20 0.33 3.92 3.30
C SER A 20 -0.12 2.55 2.82
N LEU A 21 0.25 2.14 1.61
CA LEU A 21 -0.05 0.80 1.07
C LEU A 21 0.68 -0.31 1.83
N ARG A 22 1.90 -0.08 2.32
CA ARG A 22 2.62 -1.04 3.16
C ARG A 22 1.87 -1.28 4.47
N LEU A 23 1.52 -0.21 5.18
CA LEU A 23 0.86 -0.30 6.48
C LEU A 23 -0.61 -0.72 6.38
N HIS A 24 -1.28 -0.35 5.29
CA HIS A 24 -2.72 -0.48 5.12
C HIS A 24 -3.07 -1.04 3.74
N SER A 25 -2.46 -2.16 3.37
CA SER A 25 -2.80 -2.86 2.12
C SER A 25 -4.30 -3.19 2.06
N PRO A 26 -5.01 -2.86 0.96
CA PRO A 26 -6.41 -3.18 0.81
C PRO A 26 -6.70 -4.67 0.90
N VAL A 27 -5.78 -5.52 0.42
CA VAL A 27 -5.86 -6.99 0.53
C VAL A 27 -4.77 -7.46 1.48
N LEU A 28 -5.14 -8.20 2.51
CA LEU A 28 -4.22 -8.63 3.57
C LEU A 28 -3.59 -10.00 3.33
N ALA A 29 -4.26 -10.85 2.56
CA ALA A 29 -3.78 -12.17 2.22
C ALA A 29 -4.29 -12.61 0.85
N LEU A 30 -3.53 -13.49 0.21
CA LEU A 30 -3.88 -14.16 -1.04
C LEU A 30 -3.82 -15.65 -0.80
N THR A 31 -4.70 -16.42 -1.47
CA THR A 31 -4.63 -17.88 -1.44
C THR A 31 -4.27 -18.44 -2.81
N ARG A 32 -3.61 -19.60 -2.82
CA ARG A 32 -3.33 -20.41 -4.00
C ARG A 32 -3.68 -21.85 -3.69
N TYR A 33 -4.47 -22.47 -4.55
CA TYR A 33 -4.74 -23.89 -4.51
C TYR A 33 -3.72 -24.62 -5.40
N TYR A 34 -3.08 -25.63 -4.85
CA TYR A 34 -2.12 -26.47 -5.55
C TYR A 34 -2.82 -27.74 -6.01
N SER A 35 -3.16 -27.80 -7.30
CA SER A 35 -3.78 -29.01 -7.88
C SER A 35 -2.81 -30.17 -8.06
N GLN A 36 -1.51 -29.90 -7.93
CA GLN A 36 -0.42 -30.88 -8.00
C GLN A 36 0.63 -30.47 -6.97
N GLY A 37 1.30 -31.47 -6.38
CA GLY A 37 2.39 -31.23 -5.44
C GLY A 37 3.55 -30.48 -6.10
N ILE A 38 4.17 -29.55 -5.37
CA ILE A 38 5.32 -28.79 -5.85
C ILE A 38 6.52 -28.95 -4.91
N ASN A 39 7.69 -29.21 -5.50
CA ASN A 39 8.94 -29.21 -4.77
C ASN A 39 9.50 -27.79 -4.67
N LEU A 40 9.77 -27.34 -3.45
CA LEU A 40 10.42 -26.09 -3.15
C LEU A 40 11.94 -26.23 -3.30
N PRO A 41 12.67 -25.14 -3.62
CA PRO A 41 14.11 -25.18 -3.82
C PRO A 41 14.91 -25.74 -2.63
N GLU A 42 14.38 -25.58 -1.43
CA GLU A 42 14.97 -26.07 -0.17
C GLU A 42 14.66 -27.56 0.14
N GLY A 43 14.16 -28.32 -0.84
CA GLY A 43 13.95 -29.76 -0.73
C GLY A 43 12.66 -30.17 -0.01
N ARG A 44 11.77 -29.21 0.31
CA ARG A 44 10.44 -29.48 0.89
C ARG A 44 9.39 -29.58 -0.21
N THR A 45 8.31 -30.32 0.04
CA THR A 45 7.19 -30.44 -0.91
C THR A 45 5.93 -29.82 -0.32
N VAL A 46 5.26 -28.98 -1.10
CA VAL A 46 3.86 -28.61 -0.83
C VAL A 46 3.00 -29.70 -1.46
N PRO A 47 2.15 -30.40 -0.71
CA PRO A 47 1.32 -31.47 -1.26
C PRO A 47 0.30 -30.94 -2.28
N GLU A 48 -0.20 -31.85 -3.12
CA GLU A 48 -1.41 -31.57 -3.88
C GLU A 48 -2.61 -31.34 -2.96
N GLU A 49 -3.66 -30.73 -3.52
CA GLU A 49 -4.89 -30.38 -2.82
C GLU A 49 -4.69 -29.42 -1.63
N THR A 50 -3.56 -28.71 -1.60
CA THR A 50 -3.21 -27.77 -0.54
C THR A 50 -3.62 -26.34 -0.90
N ILE A 51 -4.22 -25.62 0.05
CA ILE A 51 -4.40 -24.16 -0.04
C ILE A 51 -3.26 -23.48 0.71
N CYS A 52 -2.36 -22.81 -0.02
CA CYS A 52 -1.35 -21.96 0.57
C CYS A 52 -1.89 -20.53 0.74
N LEU A 53 -1.73 -19.99 1.94
CA LEU A 53 -2.04 -18.59 2.25
C LEU A 53 -0.75 -17.76 2.27
N ILE A 54 -0.74 -16.70 1.47
CA ILE A 54 0.33 -15.71 1.41
C ILE A 54 -0.14 -14.48 2.17
N SER A 55 0.51 -14.20 3.31
CA SER A 55 0.17 -13.05 4.16
C SER A 55 0.87 -11.78 3.66
N ILE A 56 0.16 -10.93 2.90
CA ILE A 56 0.65 -9.61 2.51
C ILE A 56 0.91 -8.76 3.75
N TYR A 57 0.01 -8.82 4.74
CA TYR A 57 0.18 -8.13 6.01
C TYR A 57 1.50 -8.54 6.70
N GLY A 58 1.77 -9.84 6.77
CA GLY A 58 2.98 -10.39 7.36
C GLY A 58 4.24 -9.91 6.62
N ILE A 59 4.25 -9.97 5.29
CA ILE A 59 5.36 -9.47 4.46
C ILE A 59 5.64 -8.00 4.75
N HIS A 60 4.61 -7.16 4.76
CA HIS A 60 4.74 -5.71 4.94
C HIS A 60 5.06 -5.26 6.36
N HIS A 61 4.87 -6.13 7.35
CA HIS A 61 5.13 -5.86 8.76
C HIS A 61 6.25 -6.72 9.36
N ASN A 62 6.98 -7.48 8.53
CA ASN A 62 8.11 -8.28 8.97
C ASN A 62 9.25 -7.35 9.45
N PRO A 63 9.64 -7.36 10.74
CA PRO A 63 10.69 -6.50 11.27
C PRO A 63 12.08 -6.78 10.67
N ASP A 64 12.32 -7.98 10.15
CA ASP A 64 13.60 -8.34 9.51
C ASP A 64 13.79 -7.63 8.16
N VAL A 65 12.67 -7.28 7.52
CA VAL A 65 12.64 -6.55 6.24
C VAL A 65 12.34 -5.07 6.46
N TRP A 66 11.47 -4.76 7.40
CA TRP A 66 10.96 -3.42 7.70
C TRP A 66 11.26 -3.04 9.16
N PRO A 67 12.45 -2.47 9.46
CA PRO A 67 12.79 -2.05 10.82
C PRO A 67 11.76 -1.08 11.38
N ASN A 68 11.30 -1.27 12.62
CA ASN A 68 10.17 -0.52 13.20
C ASN A 68 8.92 -0.55 12.30
N PRO A 69 8.36 -1.74 12.00
CA PRO A 69 7.41 -1.91 10.90
C PRO A 69 6.08 -1.18 11.09
N LYS A 70 5.74 -0.79 12.34
CA LYS A 70 4.52 -0.05 12.67
C LYS A 70 4.65 1.46 12.53
N VAL A 71 5.87 1.98 12.40
CA VAL A 71 6.12 3.41 12.22
C VAL A 71 5.86 3.78 10.77
N TYR A 72 5.08 4.84 10.56
CA TYR A 72 4.86 5.46 9.25
C TYR A 72 6.10 6.27 8.86
N ASP A 73 6.85 5.77 7.89
CA ASP A 73 8.06 6.43 7.39
C ASP A 73 8.12 6.37 5.84
N PRO A 74 7.71 7.46 5.14
CA PRO A 74 7.81 7.57 3.69
C PRO A 74 9.24 7.43 3.16
N MET A 75 10.26 7.78 3.95
CA MET A 75 11.67 7.77 3.52
C MET A 75 12.19 6.37 3.21
N ARG A 76 11.48 5.32 3.66
CA ARG A 76 11.73 3.94 3.21
C ARG A 76 11.63 3.79 1.69
N PHE A 77 10.87 4.64 1.01
CA PHE A 77 10.67 4.59 -0.43
C PHE A 77 11.42 5.68 -1.20
N ASP A 78 12.36 6.35 -0.54
CA ASP A 78 13.23 7.33 -1.16
C ASP A 78 14.03 6.69 -2.32
N PRO A 79 13.99 7.25 -3.54
CA PRO A 79 14.75 6.74 -4.68
C PRO A 79 16.27 6.81 -4.47
N ASP A 80 16.77 7.73 -3.64
CA ASP A 80 18.20 7.89 -3.37
C ASP A 80 18.69 6.94 -2.28
N ASN A 81 17.77 6.46 -1.43
CA ASN A 81 18.04 5.44 -0.40
C ASN A 81 17.49 4.06 -0.80
N GLN A 82 17.73 3.67 -2.05
CA GLN A 82 17.38 2.35 -2.55
C GLN A 82 18.32 1.28 -1.96
N LYS A 83 18.04 0.85 -0.73
CA LYS A 83 18.46 -0.49 -0.32
C LYS A 83 17.89 -1.47 -1.34
N GLN A 84 18.72 -2.40 -1.83
CA GLN A 84 18.24 -3.50 -2.67
C GLN A 84 17.19 -4.28 -1.87
N ARG A 85 15.92 -4.04 -2.17
CA ARG A 85 14.80 -4.79 -1.62
C ARG A 85 14.51 -5.94 -2.55
N ASN A 86 14.16 -7.09 -1.98
CA ASN A 86 13.64 -8.17 -2.77
C ASN A 86 12.32 -7.68 -3.42
N PRO A 87 12.06 -7.95 -4.71
CA PRO A 87 10.80 -7.63 -5.37
C PRO A 87 9.55 -8.14 -4.61
N TYR A 88 9.70 -9.14 -3.75
CA TYR A 88 8.62 -9.70 -2.93
C TYR A 88 8.46 -9.06 -1.54
N ASP A 89 9.33 -8.13 -1.14
CA ASP A 89 9.24 -7.44 0.16
C ASP A 89 8.10 -6.41 0.21
N PHE A 90 7.68 -5.91 -0.96
CA PHE A 90 6.62 -4.90 -1.10
C PHE A 90 5.63 -5.28 -2.21
N VAL A 91 4.61 -6.06 -1.85
CA VAL A 91 3.59 -6.60 -2.77
C VAL A 91 2.14 -6.13 -2.52
N PRO A 92 1.85 -4.82 -2.38
CA PRO A 92 0.47 -4.34 -2.14
C PRO A 92 -0.49 -4.61 -3.31
N PHE A 93 0.06 -4.88 -4.49
CA PHE A 93 -0.67 -5.25 -5.70
C PHE A 93 -0.39 -6.70 -6.12
N SER A 94 0.06 -7.55 -5.19
CA SER A 94 0.62 -8.89 -5.46
C SER A 94 1.88 -8.81 -6.36
N ALA A 95 2.43 -9.97 -6.71
CA ALA A 95 3.56 -10.11 -7.62
C ALA A 95 3.34 -11.28 -8.60
N GLY A 96 4.21 -11.36 -9.61
CA GLY A 96 4.19 -12.43 -10.62
C GLY A 96 3.04 -12.30 -11.63
N PRO A 97 2.68 -13.39 -12.35
CA PRO A 97 1.75 -13.36 -13.48
C PRO A 97 0.30 -13.04 -13.10
N ARG A 98 -0.02 -13.03 -11.80
CA ARG A 98 -1.35 -12.73 -11.25
C ARG A 98 -1.29 -11.47 -10.37
N ASN A 99 -0.36 -10.56 -10.66
CA ASN A 99 -0.36 -9.23 -10.04
C ASN A 99 -1.54 -8.39 -10.54
N CYS A 100 -1.84 -7.31 -9.83
CA CYS A 100 -2.98 -6.45 -10.16
C CYS A 100 -2.72 -5.71 -11.48
N ILE A 101 -3.50 -6.03 -12.51
CA ILE A 101 -3.48 -5.32 -13.80
C ILE A 101 -3.81 -3.82 -13.64
N GLY A 102 -4.58 -3.46 -12.60
CA GLY A 102 -4.96 -2.08 -12.28
C GLY A 102 -3.93 -1.26 -11.52
N GLN A 103 -2.75 -1.82 -11.18
CA GLN A 103 -1.75 -1.14 -10.34
C GLN A 103 -1.37 0.25 -10.88
N ASN A 104 -1.10 0.36 -12.19
CA ASN A 104 -0.68 1.64 -12.79
C ASN A 104 -1.81 2.68 -12.77
N PHE A 105 -3.04 2.24 -13.03
CA PHE A 105 -4.22 3.09 -12.95
C PHE A 105 -4.46 3.58 -11.52
N ALA A 106 -4.49 2.66 -10.55
CA ALA A 106 -4.68 2.99 -9.13
C ALA A 106 -3.63 3.98 -8.62
N MET A 107 -2.35 3.77 -8.94
CA MET A 107 -1.29 4.69 -8.53
C MET A 107 -1.41 6.07 -9.19
N ALA A 108 -1.88 6.16 -10.43
CA ALA A 108 -2.15 7.45 -11.07
C ALA A 108 -3.35 8.16 -10.42
N GLU A 109 -4.46 7.45 -10.23
CA GLU A 109 -5.68 7.96 -9.61
C GLU A 109 -5.42 8.48 -8.19
N ILE A 110 -4.75 7.70 -7.33
CA ILE A 110 -4.43 8.11 -5.96
C ILE A 110 -3.57 9.38 -5.95
N ARG A 111 -2.56 9.49 -6.83
CA ARG A 111 -1.73 10.70 -6.93
C ARG A 111 -2.55 11.91 -7.35
N VAL A 112 -3.43 11.76 -8.34
CA VAL A 112 -4.31 12.85 -8.81
C VAL A 112 -5.22 13.30 -7.68
N VAL A 113 -5.97 12.38 -7.07
CA VAL A 113 -6.91 12.69 -5.99
C VAL A 113 -6.19 13.38 -4.83
N LEU A 114 -5.10 12.78 -4.34
CA LEU A 114 -4.38 13.32 -3.19
C LEU A 114 -3.82 14.73 -3.47
N ALA A 115 -3.20 14.94 -4.63
CA ALA A 115 -2.63 16.23 -4.96
C ALA A 115 -3.70 17.31 -5.22
N LEU A 116 -4.82 16.98 -5.87
CA LEU A 116 -5.92 17.92 -6.08
C LEU A 116 -6.64 18.26 -4.76
N THR A 117 -6.79 17.28 -3.86
CA THR A 117 -7.33 17.49 -2.51
C THR A 117 -6.43 18.42 -1.70
N LEU A 118 -5.12 18.14 -1.64
CA LEU A 118 -4.16 18.95 -0.88
C LEU A 118 -3.95 20.36 -1.48
N ARG A 119 -4.19 20.54 -2.78
CA ARG A 119 -4.17 21.87 -3.42
C ARG A 119 -5.35 22.74 -3.02
N ARG A 120 -6.46 22.16 -2.53
CA ARG A 120 -7.70 22.88 -2.20
C ARG A 120 -7.96 22.96 -0.71
N PHE A 121 -7.47 21.98 0.07
CA PHE A 121 -7.79 21.85 1.48
C PHE A 121 -6.56 21.53 2.32
N ARG A 122 -6.52 22.08 3.53
CA ARG A 122 -5.75 21.51 4.64
C ARG A 122 -6.62 20.45 5.33
N LEU A 123 -6.04 19.29 5.61
CA LEU A 123 -6.75 18.17 6.22
C LEU A 123 -6.31 18.03 7.67
N HIS A 124 -7.29 17.92 8.57
CA HIS A 124 -7.06 17.65 9.98
C HIS A 124 -7.72 16.33 10.39
N PRO A 125 -7.14 15.57 11.34
CA PRO A 125 -7.82 14.43 11.92
C PRO A 125 -9.19 14.84 12.49
N GLY A 126 -10.20 14.00 12.28
CA GLY A 126 -11.51 14.21 12.88
C GLY A 126 -11.54 13.84 14.37
N SER A 127 -12.74 13.89 14.95
CA SER A 127 -12.99 13.71 16.38
C SER A 127 -12.63 12.34 16.97
N ARG A 128 -12.29 11.34 16.14
CA ARG A 128 -11.93 10.00 16.60
C ARG A 128 -10.87 9.36 15.72
N ALA A 129 -10.08 8.48 16.32
CA ALA A 129 -9.19 7.61 15.57
C ALA A 129 -9.98 6.64 14.66
N PRO A 130 -9.45 6.28 13.48
CA PRO A 130 -10.04 5.25 12.63
C PRO A 130 -9.87 3.86 13.25
N SER A 131 -10.93 3.05 13.20
CA SER A 131 -10.90 1.62 13.49
C SER A 131 -10.85 0.85 12.18
N ARG A 132 -10.01 -0.20 12.12
CA ARG A 132 -9.86 -1.06 10.95
C ARG A 132 -10.97 -2.11 10.95
N LEU A 133 -11.63 -2.27 9.81
CA LEU A 133 -12.57 -3.35 9.53
C LEU A 133 -11.94 -4.29 8.51
N TYR A 134 -11.70 -5.53 8.93
CA TYR A 134 -11.08 -6.57 8.12
C TYR A 134 -12.16 -7.41 7.44
N MET A 135 -12.54 -7.02 6.22
CA MET A 135 -13.43 -7.78 5.34
C MET A 135 -12.61 -8.38 4.19
N LEU A 136 -13.24 -8.67 3.05
CA LEU A 136 -12.53 -9.02 1.81
C LEU A 136 -11.49 -7.94 1.43
N THR A 137 -11.80 -6.66 1.72
CA THR A 137 -10.83 -5.58 1.71
C THR A 137 -10.76 -4.89 3.06
N LEU A 138 -9.58 -4.37 3.42
CA LEU A 138 -9.38 -3.49 4.57
C LEU A 138 -10.15 -2.19 4.35
N ARG A 139 -11.00 -1.83 5.30
CA ARG A 139 -11.78 -0.59 5.30
C ARG A 139 -11.76 0.02 6.70
N THR A 140 -12.32 1.23 6.82
CA THR A 140 -12.61 1.84 8.11
C THR A 140 -14.02 1.45 8.58
N GLU A 141 -14.16 0.96 9.80
CA GLU A 141 -15.43 0.46 10.35
C GLU A 141 -16.57 1.48 10.34
N ARG A 142 -16.27 2.73 10.71
CA ARG A 142 -17.25 3.82 10.83
C ARG A 142 -16.96 4.99 9.88
N GLY A 143 -16.23 4.73 8.80
CA GLY A 143 -15.63 5.76 7.95
C GLY A 143 -14.36 6.38 8.55
N LEU A 144 -13.74 7.30 7.79
CA LEU A 144 -12.56 8.06 8.18
C LEU A 144 -12.96 9.52 8.45
N PRO A 145 -13.11 9.93 9.72
CA PRO A 145 -13.50 11.30 10.02
C PRO A 145 -12.32 12.23 9.76
N LEU A 146 -12.53 13.22 8.90
CA LEU A 146 -11.55 14.24 8.52
C LEU A 146 -12.24 15.60 8.57
N MET A 147 -11.54 16.61 9.05
CA MET A 147 -11.95 18.00 8.89
C MET A 147 -11.17 18.62 7.73
N LEU A 148 -11.89 19.27 6.82
CA LEU A 148 -11.31 19.92 5.65
C LEU A 148 -11.43 21.43 5.82
N GLU A 149 -10.30 22.11 5.80
CA GLU A 149 -10.20 23.56 5.85
C GLU A 149 -9.82 24.07 4.45
N PRO A 150 -10.70 24.82 3.75
CA PRO A 150 -10.38 25.37 2.43
C PRO A 150 -9.15 26.27 2.47
N LEU A 151 -8.22 26.12 1.53
CA LEU A 151 -7.01 26.97 1.52
C LEU A 151 -7.30 28.43 1.13
N SER A 152 -8.46 28.72 0.55
CA SER A 152 -8.91 30.09 0.24
C SER A 152 -9.19 30.94 1.50
N SER A 153 -9.42 30.33 2.67
CA SER A 153 -9.65 31.06 3.92
C SER A 153 -8.36 31.43 4.66
N LEU A 154 -7.19 31.07 4.12
CA LEU A 154 -5.87 31.37 4.70
C LEU A 154 -5.14 32.53 4.01
N GLN A 155 -5.79 33.15 3.02
CA GLN A 155 -5.28 34.31 2.27
C GLN A 155 -5.94 35.64 2.69
N ASN A 156 -6.74 35.64 3.77
CA ASN A 156 -7.29 36.84 4.41
C ASN A 156 -6.76 36.97 5.84
#